data_AF-A0A0S3SH65-F1
#
_entry.id   AF-A0A0S3SH65-F1
#
_cell.length_a   1.000
_cell.length_b   1.000
_cell.length_c   1.000
_cell.angle_alpha   90.00
_cell.angle_beta   90.00
_cell.angle_gamma   90.00
#
_symmetry.space_group_name_H-M   'P 1'
#
loop_
_entity.id
_entity.type
_entity.pdbx_description
1 polymer ?
#
loop_
_entity_poly.entity_id
_entity_poly.type
_entity_poly.pdbx_seq_one_letter_code
_entity_poly.pdbx_strand_id
1 'polypeptide(L)' 'MADSNTSSTQTSSHSSDSGKRGSSKVEFSEDEETLIIRMYKLVGKRWSLIAGRIPGRTADEIEKYWTSRLSSSSK' A
#
# COMPACT_ATOMS: atom_id res chain seq x y z
N MET A 1 6.95 25.20 -44.14
CA MET A 1 5.65 25.86 -43.85
C MET A 1 5.11 25.25 -42.58
N ALA A 2 4.72 26.12 -41.63
CA ALA A 2 3.91 25.95 -40.41
C ALA A 2 4.22 24.79 -39.43
N ASP A 3 4.58 25.21 -38.23
CA ASP A 3 4.63 24.43 -36.99
C ASP A 3 3.24 24.38 -36.32
N SER A 4 3.09 23.46 -35.36
CA SER A 4 2.11 23.45 -34.26
C SER A 4 0.64 23.08 -34.54
N ASN A 5 0.21 21.98 -33.93
CA ASN A 5 -1.06 21.96 -33.19
C ASN A 5 -0.90 21.16 -31.89
N THR A 6 -0.80 21.93 -30.80
CA THR A 6 -0.97 21.49 -29.42
C THR A 6 -2.47 21.30 -29.16
N SER A 7 -2.88 20.09 -28.80
CA SER A 7 -4.17 19.88 -28.15
C SER A 7 -3.90 19.19 -26.82
N SER A 8 -3.79 20.02 -25.78
CA SER A 8 -3.91 19.59 -24.40
C SER A 8 -5.38 19.44 -24.07
N THR A 9 -5.80 18.34 -23.43
CA THR A 9 -6.55 18.38 -22.16
C THR A 9 -6.93 16.97 -21.68
N GLN A 10 -6.37 16.63 -20.51
CA GLN A 10 -7.05 16.05 -19.35
C GLN A 10 -7.66 14.64 -19.46
N THR A 11 -6.91 13.64 -19.00
CA THR A 11 -7.47 12.63 -18.11
C THR A 11 -6.53 12.42 -16.93
N SER A 12 -7.02 12.77 -15.75
CA SER A 12 -6.45 12.39 -14.46
C SER A 12 -6.46 10.87 -14.34
N SER A 13 -5.32 10.26 -14.03
CA SER A 13 -5.23 9.00 -13.27
C SER A 13 -3.78 8.79 -12.84
N HIS A 14 -3.51 9.20 -11.60
CA HIS A 14 -2.48 8.64 -10.72
C HIS A 14 -1.19 8.12 -11.39
N SER A 15 -0.30 9.02 -11.79
CA SER A 15 1.11 8.64 -11.76
C SER A 15 1.50 8.41 -10.30
N SER A 16 1.64 7.13 -9.94
CA SER A 16 2.49 6.69 -8.86
C SER A 16 3.26 5.49 -9.38
N ASP A 17 4.18 5.78 -10.29
CA ASP A 17 5.41 5.00 -10.36
C ASP A 17 6.07 5.08 -9.00
N SER A 18 6.06 3.95 -8.30
CA SER A 18 7.08 3.64 -7.31
C SER A 18 7.41 2.17 -7.43
N GLY A 19 8.29 1.86 -8.38
CA GLY A 19 8.97 0.57 -8.38
C GLY A 19 9.69 0.32 -7.05
N LYS A 20 9.43 -0.81 -6.39
CA LYS A 20 10.45 -1.43 -5.52
C LYS A 20 10.17 -2.91 -5.25
N ARG A 21 10.82 -3.71 -6.08
CA ARG A 21 11.68 -4.84 -5.72
C ARG A 21 10.97 -5.98 -4.97
N GLY A 22 10.67 -7.03 -5.75
CA GLY A 22 10.27 -8.34 -5.27
C GLY A 22 11.14 -8.80 -4.10
N SER A 23 10.46 -9.08 -3.00
CA SER A 23 10.93 -9.85 -1.86
C SER A 23 9.67 -10.50 -1.35
N SER A 24 9.72 -11.81 -1.12
CA SER A 24 8.61 -12.76 -0.92
C SER A 24 7.72 -12.44 0.30
N LYS A 25 7.12 -11.26 0.27
CA LYS A 25 6.33 -10.66 1.32
C LYS A 25 4.88 -11.05 1.11
N VAL A 26 4.14 -11.15 2.21
CA VAL A 26 2.69 -11.36 2.13
C VAL A 26 2.14 -10.27 1.20
N GLU A 27 1.61 -10.69 0.06
CA GLU A 27 1.03 -9.82 -0.95
C GLU A 27 -0.22 -9.21 -0.32
N PHE A 28 -0.23 -7.90 -0.07
CA PHE A 28 -1.40 -7.14 0.34
C PHE A 28 -1.71 -6.14 -0.76
N SER A 29 -3.00 -5.96 -1.08
CA SER A 29 -3.42 -4.91 -2.00
C SER A 29 -3.21 -3.54 -1.36
N GLU A 30 -3.02 -2.49 -2.16
CA GLU A 30 -2.91 -1.11 -1.69
C GLU A 30 -4.07 -0.69 -0.77
N ASP A 31 -5.28 -1.18 -1.06
CA ASP A 31 -6.46 -0.98 -0.22
C ASP A 31 -6.29 -1.60 1.17
N GLU A 32 -5.80 -2.84 1.22
CA GLU A 32 -5.55 -3.58 2.46
C GLU A 32 -4.40 -2.92 3.24
N GLU A 33 -3.30 -2.55 2.57
CA GLU A 33 -2.17 -1.85 3.18
C GLU A 33 -2.62 -0.53 3.81
N THR A 34 -3.40 0.26 3.08
CA THR A 34 -3.94 1.53 3.56
C THR A 34 -4.82 1.31 4.78
N LEU A 35 -5.62 0.25 4.80
CA LEU A 35 -6.45 -0.10 5.94
C LEU A 35 -5.62 -0.52 7.15
N ILE A 36 -4.58 -1.35 6.95
CA ILE A 36 -3.64 -1.76 8.00
C ILE A 36 -2.96 -0.53 8.61
N ILE A 37 -2.41 0.36 7.78
CA ILE A 37 -1.73 1.58 8.24
C ILE A 37 -2.70 2.48 9.01
N ARG A 38 -3.90 2.72 8.46
CA ARG A 38 -4.91 3.58 9.10
C ARG A 38 -5.33 2.99 10.45
N MET A 39 -5.62 1.69 10.50
CA MET A 39 -6.03 1.04 11.74
C MET A 39 -4.90 0.96 12.74
N TYR A 40 -3.67 0.65 12.32
CA TYR A 40 -2.51 0.65 13.21
C TYR A 40 -2.27 2.03 13.83
N LYS A 41 -2.49 3.12 13.10
CA LYS A 41 -2.43 4.48 13.66
C LYS A 41 -3.53 4.77 14.69
N LEU A 42 -4.67 4.08 14.61
CA LEU A 42 -5.80 4.26 15.52
C LEU A 42 -5.71 3.37 16.77
N VAL A 43 -5.37 2.09 16.58
CA VAL A 43 -5.43 1.06 17.64
C VAL A 43 -4.07 0.45 18.00
N GLY A 44 -3.02 0.73 17.23
CA GLY A 44 -1.68 0.18 17.42
C GLY A 44 -1.57 -1.29 16.99
N LYS A 45 -0.83 -2.08 17.77
CA LYS A 45 -0.56 -3.52 17.55
C LYS A 45 -1.78 -4.44 17.79
N ARG A 46 -3.01 -3.93 17.70
CA ARG A 46 -4.23 -4.73 17.90
C ARG A 46 -4.60 -5.49 16.63
N TRP A 47 -3.78 -6.45 16.24
CA TRP A 47 -3.89 -7.18 14.96
C TRP A 47 -5.25 -7.84 14.74
N SER A 48 -5.84 -8.48 15.77
CA SER A 48 -7.16 -9.09 15.67
C SER A 48 -8.26 -8.09 15.31
N LEU A 49 -8.14 -6.84 15.75
CA LEU A 49 -9.09 -5.78 15.44
C LEU A 49 -8.93 -5.29 14.00
N ILE A 50 -7.68 -5.22 13.51
CA ILE A 50 -7.38 -4.86 12.12
C ILE A 50 -7.85 -5.97 11.16
N ALA A 51 -7.56 -7.23 11.48
CA ALA A 51 -7.99 -8.39 10.71
C ALA A 51 -9.52 -8.48 10.58
N GLY A 52 -10.25 -8.10 11.63
CA GLY A 52 -11.71 -8.01 11.58
C GLY A 52 -12.25 -7.01 10.54
N ARG A 53 -11.41 -6.13 9.97
CA ARG A 53 -11.77 -5.19 8.91
C ARG A 53 -11.35 -5.64 7.51
N ILE A 54 -10.49 -6.64 7.40
CA ILE A 54 -9.96 -7.14 6.13
C ILE A 54 -10.41 -8.59 5.98
N PRO A 55 -11.56 -8.83 5.33
CA PRO A 55 -12.06 -10.19 5.14
C PRO A 55 -11.06 -11.00 4.32
N GLY A 56 -10.69 -12.19 4.80
CA GLY A 56 -9.69 -13.05 4.17
C GLY A 56 -8.25 -12.82 4.65
N ARG A 57 -8.01 -11.88 5.57
CA ARG A 57 -6.72 -11.70 6.23
C ARG A 57 -6.79 -12.02 7.71
N THR A 58 -5.75 -12.63 8.21
CA THR A 58 -5.60 -12.98 9.62
C THR A 58 -4.70 -11.99 10.35
N ALA A 59 -4.85 -11.93 11.67
CA ALA A 59 -4.03 -11.09 12.53
C ALA A 59 -2.53 -11.39 12.36
N ASP A 60 -2.19 -12.68 12.21
CA ASP A 60 -0.83 -13.20 12.03
C ASP A 60 -0.18 -12.67 10.74
N GLU A 61 -0.93 -12.69 9.62
CA GLU A 61 -0.46 -12.14 8.34
C GLU A 61 -0.18 -10.64 8.42
N ILE A 62 -1.05 -9.88 9.09
CA ILE A 62 -0.90 -8.43 9.26
C ILE A 62 0.32 -8.11 10.12
N GLU A 63 0.52 -8.84 11.22
CA GLU A 63 1.70 -8.69 12.08
C GLU A 63 2.99 -8.97 11.31
N LYS A 64 3.00 -10.06 10.52
CA LYS A 64 4.15 -10.47 9.72
C LYS A 64 4.48 -9.44 8.63
N TYR A 65 3.46 -8.92 7.97
CA TYR A 65 3.59 -7.83 7.00
C TYR A 65 4.19 -6.56 7.61
N TRP A 66 3.68 -6.14 8.77
CA TRP A 66 4.15 -4.95 9.47
C TRP A 66 5.60 -5.12 9.93
N THR A 67 5.95 -6.24 10.55
CA THR A 67 7.31 -6.56 11.00
C THR A 67 8.30 -6.57 9.83
N SER A 68 7.93 -7.18 8.70
CA SER A 68 8.72 -7.13 7.48
C SER A 68 8.84 -5.71 6.91
N ARG A 69 7.82 -4.85 7.06
CA ARG A 69 7.86 -3.44 6.60
C ARG A 69 8.78 -2.59 7.48
N LEU A 70 8.81 -2.83 8.79
CA LEU A 70 9.73 -2.14 9.71
C LEU A 70 11.18 -2.60 9.53
N SER A 71 11.41 -3.91 9.38
CA SER A 71 12.74 -4.48 9.20
C SER A 71 13.46 -3.99 7.94
N SER A 72 12.72 -3.74 6.85
CA SER A 72 13.30 -3.25 5.59
C SER A 72 13.49 -1.73 5.54
N SER A 73 13.12 -0.99 6.60
CA SER A 73 13.23 0.49 6.61
C SER A 73 14.56 1.00 7.16
N SER A 74 15.56 0.13 7.39
CA SER A 74 16.91 0.54 7.75
C SER A 74 17.85 0.56 6.53
N LYS A 75 17.87 1.70 5.84
CA LYS A 75 19.10 2.47 5.63
C LYS A 75 18.78 3.90 5.21
#